data_AF-A0AAN8A4E9-F1
#
_entry.id   AF-A0AAN8A4E9-F1
#
_cell.length_a   1.000
_cell.length_b   1.000
_cell.length_c   1.000
_cell.angle_alpha   90.00
_cell.angle_beta   90.00
_cell.angle_gamma   90.00
#
_symmetry.space_group_name_H-M   'P 1'
#
loop_
_entity.id
_entity.type
_entity.pdbx_description
1 polymer ?
#
loop_
_entity_poly.entity_id
_entity_poly.type
_entity_poly.pdbx_seq_one_letter_code
_entity_poly.pdbx_strand_id
1 'polypeptide(L)'
;MDGGSLVDHLRIVKRFLDANPHEVVTLLFVNTGPALEYWAQAYFSTGLDLLSYIPPPSKRDGYMHLDDWPTVADMVSTNQRLVTFLSGGADESRVPYLLHQWDYIFETNFGIESPDQYSCAPARPRWWDPSYIPSRLSLVNHFLYAQFLGFRYPNATYANTTNAAGFHVGELGEHAVRCRSVYQRRPNFFLLDFFSEGQAFEVEHGMNAY
;
A
#
# COMPACT_ATOMS: atom_id res chain seq x y z
N MET A 1 -7.62 15.37 16.21
CA MET A 1 -7.45 15.56 14.77
C MET A 1 -8.78 15.24 14.14
N ASP A 2 -9.47 16.22 13.58
CA ASP A 2 -10.68 15.97 12.80
C ASP A 2 -10.24 15.71 11.36
N GLY A 3 -9.77 14.49 11.07
CA GLY A 3 -9.23 14.08 9.77
C GLY A 3 -10.25 14.07 8.62
N GLY A 4 -11.39 14.76 8.78
CA GLY A 4 -12.54 14.71 7.89
C GLY A 4 -13.36 13.42 8.03
N SER A 5 -14.51 13.39 7.36
CA SER A 5 -15.28 12.15 7.23
C SER A 5 -14.65 11.24 6.16
N LEU A 6 -14.86 9.92 6.27
CA LEU A 6 -14.50 8.98 5.21
C LEU A 6 -15.07 9.41 3.85
N VAL A 7 -16.32 9.87 3.84
CA VAL A 7 -17.00 10.32 2.63
C VAL A 7 -16.26 11.51 1.99
N ASP A 8 -15.82 12.48 2.78
CA ASP A 8 -15.12 13.66 2.24
C ASP A 8 -13.75 13.28 1.66
N HIS A 9 -13.03 12.35 2.31
CA HIS A 9 -11.80 11.80 1.76
C HIS A 9 -12.05 11.07 0.43
N LEU A 10 -13.04 10.18 0.39
CA LEU A 10 -13.41 9.45 -0.82
C LEU A 10 -13.88 10.39 -1.95
N ARG A 11 -14.54 11.52 -1.64
CA ARG A 11 -14.87 12.55 -2.65
C ARG A 11 -13.64 13.20 -3.28
N ILE A 12 -12.51 13.29 -2.56
CA ILE A 12 -11.25 13.79 -3.13
C ILE A 12 -10.72 12.77 -4.13
N VAL A 13 -10.69 11.48 -3.74
CA VAL A 13 -10.25 10.38 -4.61
C VAL A 13 -11.11 10.29 -5.87
N LYS A 14 -12.45 10.39 -5.73
CA LYS A 14 -13.37 10.39 -6.88
C LYS A 14 -13.06 11.51 -7.86
N ARG A 15 -12.91 12.75 -7.36
CA ARG A 15 -12.58 13.91 -8.19
C ARG A 15 -11.25 13.72 -8.92
N PHE A 16 -10.25 13.15 -8.25
CA PHE A 16 -8.97 12.82 -8.88
C PHE A 16 -9.14 11.79 -10.00
N LEU A 17 -9.82 10.66 -9.75
CA LEU A 17 -10.02 9.62 -10.76
C LEU A 17 -10.87 10.09 -11.94
N ASP A 18 -11.82 11.01 -11.72
CA ASP A 18 -12.62 11.62 -12.79
C ASP A 18 -11.79 12.57 -13.67
N ALA A 19 -10.91 13.36 -13.06
CA ALA A 19 -10.03 14.28 -13.77
C ALA A 19 -8.89 13.56 -14.49
N ASN A 20 -8.52 12.36 -14.05
CA ASN A 20 -7.37 11.61 -14.54
C ASN A 20 -7.81 10.19 -14.97
N PRO A 21 -8.33 10.03 -16.21
CA PRO A 21 -8.97 8.77 -16.65
C PRO A 21 -7.99 7.60 -16.85
N HIS A 22 -6.68 7.87 -16.92
CA HIS A 22 -5.65 6.85 -17.10
C HIS A 22 -4.93 6.48 -15.79
N GLU A 23 -5.31 7.11 -14.68
CA GLU A 23 -4.69 6.84 -13.38
C GLU A 23 -5.43 5.73 -12.64
N VAL A 24 -4.67 4.94 -11.88
CA VAL A 24 -5.16 3.91 -10.96
C VAL A 24 -4.73 4.31 -9.55
N VAL A 25 -5.65 4.21 -8.60
CA VAL A 25 -5.40 4.54 -7.19
C VAL A 25 -5.57 3.29 -6.33
N THR A 26 -4.64 3.09 -5.40
CA THR A 26 -4.77 2.09 -4.34
C THR A 26 -4.93 2.79 -3.00
N LEU A 27 -5.96 2.44 -2.25
CA LEU A 27 -6.19 2.89 -0.87
C LEU A 27 -5.94 1.74 0.09
N LEU A 28 -5.17 1.99 1.13
CA LEU A 28 -4.96 1.05 2.24
C LEU A 28 -5.40 1.73 3.53
N PHE A 29 -6.46 1.21 4.14
CA PHE A 29 -6.96 1.70 5.42
C PHE A 29 -6.52 0.79 6.56
N VAL A 30 -5.63 1.32 7.41
CA VAL A 30 -5.38 0.73 8.74
C VAL A 30 -6.53 1.16 9.65
N ASN A 31 -7.47 0.25 9.88
CA ASN A 31 -8.78 0.55 10.45
C ASN A 31 -9.06 -0.28 11.72
N THR A 32 -9.48 0.41 12.77
CA THR A 32 -10.27 -0.13 13.88
C THR A 32 -11.63 0.55 13.81
N GLY A 33 -12.30 0.30 12.69
CA GLY A 33 -13.28 1.20 12.12
C GLY A 33 -14.75 0.85 12.40
N PRO A 34 -15.66 1.60 11.76
CA PRO A 34 -17.09 1.33 11.80
C PRO A 34 -17.41 0.02 11.07
N ALA A 35 -18.62 -0.49 11.32
CA ALA A 35 -19.13 -1.68 10.64
C ALA A 35 -19.12 -1.52 9.11
N LEU A 36 -18.97 -2.63 8.39
CA LEU A 36 -18.75 -2.68 6.94
C LEU A 36 -19.82 -1.92 6.13
N GLU A 37 -21.04 -1.84 6.63
CA GLU A 37 -22.16 -1.14 6.00
C GLU A 37 -21.89 0.36 5.84
N TYR A 38 -21.19 0.99 6.79
CA TYR A 38 -20.81 2.39 6.71
C TYR A 38 -19.75 2.63 5.63
N TRP A 39 -18.83 1.68 5.44
CA TRP A 39 -17.88 1.73 4.34
C TRP A 39 -18.59 1.60 2.99
N ALA A 40 -19.46 0.60 2.85
CA ALA A 40 -20.25 0.40 1.64
C ALA A 40 -21.08 1.64 1.29
N GLN A 41 -21.75 2.23 2.28
CA GLN A 41 -22.53 3.46 2.08
C GLN A 41 -21.65 4.64 1.66
N ALA A 42 -20.46 4.80 2.25
CA ALA A 42 -19.54 5.86 1.87
C ALA A 42 -19.09 5.72 0.40
N TYR A 43 -18.66 4.52 -0.01
CA TYR A 43 -18.25 4.25 -1.39
C TYR A 43 -19.39 4.50 -2.37
N PHE A 44 -20.57 3.94 -2.11
CA PHE A 44 -21.78 4.17 -2.90
C PHE A 44 -22.14 5.66 -3.03
N SER A 45 -22.12 6.41 -1.91
CA SER A 45 -22.47 7.84 -1.92
C SER A 45 -21.52 8.71 -2.75
N THR A 46 -20.30 8.23 -2.98
CA THR A 46 -19.29 8.90 -3.81
C THR A 46 -19.22 8.36 -5.24
N GLY A 47 -19.90 7.24 -5.52
CA GLY A 47 -19.82 6.52 -6.79
C GLY A 47 -18.46 5.84 -7.03
N LEU A 48 -17.66 5.63 -5.98
CA LEU A 48 -16.38 4.93 -6.09
C LEU A 48 -16.57 3.41 -6.17
N ASP A 49 -17.67 2.87 -5.68
CA ASP A 49 -18.07 1.47 -5.87
C ASP A 49 -18.08 1.06 -7.35
N LEU A 50 -18.43 1.98 -8.25
CA LEU A 50 -18.42 1.77 -9.71
C LEU A 50 -17.03 1.81 -10.34
N LEU A 51 -16.04 2.41 -9.67
CA LEU A 51 -14.65 2.48 -10.12
C LEU A 51 -13.77 1.43 -9.45
N SER A 52 -14.27 0.74 -8.44
CA SER A 52 -13.49 -0.23 -7.69
C SER A 52 -13.26 -1.52 -8.47
N TYR A 53 -12.04 -2.04 -8.37
CA TYR A 53 -11.70 -3.38 -8.80
C TYR A 53 -12.39 -4.41 -7.91
N ILE A 54 -12.99 -5.40 -8.57
CA ILE A 54 -13.64 -6.54 -7.92
C ILE A 54 -12.94 -7.81 -8.41
N PRO A 55 -12.23 -8.55 -7.55
CA PRO A 55 -11.65 -9.82 -7.93
C PRO A 55 -12.73 -10.80 -8.43
N PRO A 56 -12.40 -11.64 -9.43
CA PRO A 56 -13.26 -12.76 -9.81
C PRO A 56 -13.59 -13.63 -8.59
N PRO A 57 -14.81 -14.19 -8.45
CA PRO A 57 -15.18 -15.00 -7.29
C PRO A 57 -14.20 -16.15 -6.97
N SER A 58 -13.60 -16.77 -7.99
CA SER A 58 -12.60 -17.84 -7.82
C SER A 58 -11.24 -17.37 -7.27
N LYS A 59 -11.05 -16.05 -7.12
CA LYS A 59 -9.83 -15.39 -6.68
C LYS A 59 -10.02 -14.60 -5.38
N ARG A 60 -11.22 -14.60 -4.79
CA ARG A 60 -11.48 -13.91 -3.52
C ARG A 60 -10.89 -14.67 -2.34
N ASP A 61 -10.99 -14.12 -1.13
CA ASP A 61 -10.74 -14.84 0.13
C ASP A 61 -9.35 -15.54 0.17
N GLY A 62 -8.33 -14.82 -0.31
CA GLY A 62 -6.94 -15.30 -0.30
C GLY A 62 -6.56 -16.26 -1.41
N TYR A 63 -7.40 -16.49 -2.43
CA TYR A 63 -7.07 -17.31 -3.60
C TYR A 63 -6.39 -16.53 -4.75
N MET A 64 -6.28 -15.20 -4.65
CA MET A 64 -5.59 -14.38 -5.65
C MET A 64 -4.07 -14.41 -5.46
N HIS A 65 -3.34 -14.78 -6.50
CA HIS A 65 -1.88 -14.69 -6.56
C HIS A 65 -1.42 -13.43 -7.29
N LEU A 66 -0.11 -13.15 -7.22
CA LEU A 66 0.45 -11.96 -7.84
C LEU A 66 0.13 -11.87 -9.34
N ASP A 67 0.28 -12.98 -10.07
CA ASP A 67 0.08 -13.04 -11.52
C ASP A 67 -1.42 -13.04 -11.92
N ASP A 68 -2.33 -13.11 -10.95
CA ASP A 68 -3.77 -13.00 -11.20
C ASP A 68 -4.25 -11.54 -11.29
N TRP A 69 -3.40 -10.57 -10.90
CA TRP A 69 -3.76 -9.16 -10.98
C TRP A 69 -3.89 -8.68 -12.43
N PRO A 70 -4.94 -7.91 -12.77
CA PRO A 70 -5.02 -7.29 -14.08
C PRO A 70 -3.85 -6.32 -14.27
N THR A 71 -3.49 -6.05 -15.52
CA THR A 71 -2.53 -5.00 -15.81
C THR A 71 -3.16 -3.62 -15.56
N VAL A 72 -2.35 -2.59 -15.36
CA VAL A 72 -2.84 -1.20 -15.28
C VAL A 72 -3.66 -0.82 -16.52
N ALA A 73 -3.25 -1.30 -17.71
CA ALA A 73 -3.99 -1.07 -18.95
C ALA A 73 -5.39 -1.71 -18.93
N ASP A 74 -5.51 -2.93 -18.40
CA ASP A 74 -6.80 -3.62 -18.24
C ASP A 74 -7.70 -2.87 -17.25
N MET A 75 -7.15 -2.43 -16.12
CA MET A 75 -7.86 -1.64 -15.11
C MET A 75 -8.38 -0.32 -15.69
N VAL A 76 -7.56 0.38 -16.48
CA VAL A 76 -7.96 1.61 -17.17
C VAL A 76 -9.05 1.35 -18.20
N SER A 77 -8.88 0.32 -19.05
CA SER A 77 -9.85 -0.01 -20.11
C SER A 77 -11.23 -0.45 -19.58
N THR A 78 -11.26 -1.11 -18.43
CA THR A 78 -12.49 -1.55 -17.75
C THR A 78 -13.04 -0.51 -16.77
N ASN A 79 -12.34 0.62 -16.60
CA ASN A 79 -12.64 1.67 -15.63
C ASN A 79 -12.70 1.19 -14.15
N GLN A 80 -12.13 0.02 -13.86
CA GLN A 80 -11.93 -0.50 -12.51
C GLN A 80 -10.58 -0.03 -11.96
N ARG A 81 -10.49 1.27 -11.69
CA ARG A 81 -9.24 2.00 -11.42
C ARG A 81 -9.00 2.32 -9.93
N LEU A 82 -9.81 1.78 -9.04
CA LEU A 82 -9.62 1.90 -7.60
C LEU A 82 -9.43 0.52 -6.95
N VAL A 83 -8.38 0.32 -6.18
CA VAL A 83 -8.23 -0.86 -5.31
C VAL A 83 -8.29 -0.39 -3.87
N THR A 84 -9.13 -1.01 -3.04
CA THR A 84 -9.20 -0.67 -1.62
C THR A 84 -8.91 -1.90 -0.77
N PHE A 85 -7.96 -1.76 0.14
CA PHE A 85 -7.64 -2.73 1.18
C PHE A 85 -8.07 -2.20 2.56
N LEU A 86 -8.75 -3.05 3.32
CA LEU A 86 -9.02 -2.85 4.74
C LEU A 86 -8.16 -3.81 5.56
N SER A 87 -7.47 -3.30 6.57
CA SER A 87 -6.68 -4.12 7.50
C SER A 87 -7.52 -5.04 8.40
N GLY A 88 -8.84 -4.79 8.49
CA GLY A 88 -9.81 -5.64 9.19
C GLY A 88 -11.26 -5.31 8.83
N GLY A 89 -12.17 -6.25 9.05
CA GLY A 89 -13.62 -6.06 8.89
C GLY A 89 -14.14 -6.09 7.44
N ALA A 90 -13.30 -6.44 6.47
CA ALA A 90 -13.72 -6.74 5.10
C ALA A 90 -14.49 -8.07 5.03
N ASP A 91 -15.47 -8.14 4.12
CA ASP A 91 -16.22 -9.34 3.78
C ASP A 91 -16.63 -9.24 2.30
N GLU A 92 -15.89 -9.93 1.44
CA GLU A 92 -16.05 -9.85 -0.02
C GLU A 92 -17.31 -10.56 -0.53
N SER A 93 -17.98 -11.35 0.32
CA SER A 93 -19.30 -11.90 0.00
C SER A 93 -20.39 -10.83 0.08
N ARG A 94 -20.18 -9.80 0.90
CA ARG A 94 -21.12 -8.69 1.13
C ARG A 94 -20.74 -7.43 0.36
N VAL A 95 -19.45 -7.08 0.35
CA VAL A 95 -18.90 -5.89 -0.29
C VAL A 95 -17.65 -6.26 -1.08
N PRO A 96 -17.79 -6.76 -2.32
CA PRO A 96 -16.72 -7.46 -3.06
C PRO A 96 -15.57 -6.57 -3.55
N TYR A 97 -15.66 -5.25 -3.34
CA TYR A 97 -14.64 -4.27 -3.71
C TYR A 97 -13.82 -3.74 -2.52
N LEU A 98 -14.17 -4.14 -1.29
CA LEU A 98 -13.39 -3.82 -0.09
C LEU A 98 -12.62 -5.07 0.33
N LEU A 99 -11.35 -5.11 -0.07
CA LEU A 99 -10.53 -6.31 0.01
C LEU A 99 -9.88 -6.42 1.38
N HIS A 100 -9.81 -7.62 1.93
CA HIS A 100 -9.08 -7.85 3.17
C HIS A 100 -7.57 -7.79 2.91
N GLN A 101 -6.87 -6.79 3.46
CA GLN A 101 -5.45 -6.52 3.16
C GLN A 101 -4.56 -7.77 3.17
N TRP A 102 -4.71 -8.60 4.22
CA TRP A 102 -3.81 -9.72 4.49
C TRP A 102 -3.97 -10.91 3.53
N ASP A 103 -5.03 -10.92 2.73
CA ASP A 103 -5.28 -11.94 1.72
C ASP A 103 -4.51 -11.63 0.42
N TYR A 104 -4.19 -10.35 0.20
CA TYR A 104 -3.62 -9.83 -1.06
C TYR A 104 -2.23 -9.22 -0.91
N ILE A 105 -1.87 -8.74 0.28
CA ILE A 105 -0.64 -8.02 0.56
C ILE A 105 0.14 -8.71 1.68
N PHE A 106 1.45 -8.82 1.50
CA PHE A 106 2.38 -8.95 2.62
C PHE A 106 3.17 -7.65 2.78
N GLU A 107 3.63 -7.38 3.99
CA GLU A 107 4.47 -6.22 4.27
C GLU A 107 5.68 -6.55 5.14
N THR A 108 6.70 -5.70 5.03
CA THR A 108 7.94 -5.79 5.82
C THR A 108 7.76 -5.24 7.23
N ASN A 109 8.77 -5.36 8.09
CA ASN A 109 8.70 -4.83 9.45
C ASN A 109 8.45 -3.31 9.46
N PHE A 110 7.50 -2.86 10.26
CA PHE A 110 7.16 -1.44 10.42
C PHE A 110 7.82 -0.80 11.65
N GLY A 111 8.34 -1.61 12.59
CA GLY A 111 8.99 -1.12 13.81
C GLY A 111 10.46 -0.78 13.60
N ILE A 112 10.76 0.21 12.76
CA ILE A 112 12.13 0.61 12.40
C ILE A 112 12.57 1.81 13.25
N GLU A 113 13.68 1.65 13.95
CA GLU A 113 14.25 2.63 14.89
C GLU A 113 15.70 2.98 14.57
N SER A 114 16.33 2.22 13.67
CA SER A 114 17.68 2.47 13.17
C SER A 114 17.76 2.21 11.65
N PRO A 115 18.54 3.02 10.91
CA PRO A 115 18.71 2.89 9.44
C PRO A 115 19.10 1.48 8.94
N ASP A 116 19.74 0.65 9.76
CA ASP A 116 20.18 -0.70 9.41
C ASP A 116 19.11 -1.79 9.63
N GLN A 117 17.97 -1.44 10.20
CA GLN A 117 16.90 -2.40 10.53
C GLN A 117 15.92 -2.68 9.37
N TYR A 118 16.03 -1.95 8.25
CA TYR A 118 15.21 -2.22 7.08
C TYR A 118 15.47 -3.64 6.55
N SER A 119 14.40 -4.40 6.37
CA SER A 119 14.42 -5.78 5.94
C SER A 119 13.40 -6.00 4.82
N CYS A 120 13.74 -6.88 3.89
CA CYS A 120 12.83 -7.32 2.83
C CYS A 120 11.99 -8.53 3.25
N ALA A 121 12.26 -9.17 4.39
CA ALA A 121 11.49 -10.33 4.84
C ALA A 121 10.03 -9.96 5.14
N PRO A 122 9.05 -10.82 4.81
CA PRO A 122 7.67 -10.63 5.25
C PRO A 122 7.59 -10.61 6.78
N ALA A 123 6.84 -9.65 7.31
CA ALA A 123 6.57 -9.50 8.74
C ALA A 123 5.08 -9.53 9.06
N ARG A 124 4.22 -9.09 8.13
CA ARG A 124 2.76 -9.23 8.24
C ARG A 124 2.12 -9.72 6.93
N PRO A 125 1.01 -10.47 7.04
CA PRO A 125 0.47 -11.07 8.27
C PRO A 125 1.44 -12.09 8.90
N ARG A 126 1.39 -12.26 10.22
CA ARG A 126 2.38 -13.04 11.00
C ARG A 126 2.37 -14.55 10.73
N TRP A 127 1.42 -15.04 9.93
CA TRP A 127 1.36 -16.44 9.53
C TRP A 127 2.27 -16.78 8.36
N TRP A 128 2.87 -15.79 7.69
CA TRP A 128 3.89 -16.04 6.68
C TRP A 128 5.23 -16.38 7.31
N ASP A 129 5.91 -17.38 6.74
CA ASP A 129 7.30 -17.69 7.07
C ASP A 129 8.20 -16.54 6.53
N PRO A 130 9.00 -15.87 7.39
CA PRO A 130 9.88 -14.79 6.96
C PRO A 130 10.96 -15.20 5.93
N SER A 131 11.23 -16.51 5.79
CA SER A 131 12.19 -17.05 4.81
C SER A 131 11.61 -17.24 3.41
N TYR A 132 10.30 -17.12 3.25
CA TYR A 132 9.59 -17.29 1.98
C TYR A 132 8.97 -15.97 1.53
N ILE A 133 9.05 -15.65 0.23
CA ILE A 133 8.39 -14.47 -0.33
C ILE A 133 7.02 -14.88 -0.91
N PRO A 134 5.89 -14.45 -0.32
CA PRO A 134 4.57 -14.81 -0.80
C PRO A 134 4.31 -14.35 -2.23
N SER A 135 3.57 -15.14 -3.02
CA SER A 135 3.04 -14.71 -4.31
C SER A 135 1.84 -13.77 -4.12
N ARG A 136 2.13 -12.60 -3.53
CA ARG A 136 1.19 -11.55 -3.16
C ARG A 136 1.82 -10.20 -3.45
N LEU A 137 1.00 -9.13 -3.47
CA LEU A 137 1.50 -7.76 -3.57
C LEU A 137 2.39 -7.47 -2.36
N SER A 138 3.43 -6.69 -2.57
CA SER A 138 4.42 -6.33 -1.54
C SER A 138 4.28 -4.87 -1.13
N LEU A 139 4.18 -4.63 0.18
CA LEU A 139 4.23 -3.31 0.78
C LEU A 139 5.52 -3.20 1.61
N VAL A 140 6.48 -2.44 1.12
CA VAL A 140 7.76 -2.21 1.80
C VAL A 140 7.61 -1.00 2.71
N ASN A 141 7.56 -1.25 4.02
CA ASN A 141 7.63 -0.20 5.02
C ASN A 141 9.03 0.42 5.02
N HIS A 142 9.13 1.72 4.76
CA HIS A 142 10.39 2.45 4.73
C HIS A 142 10.23 3.86 5.34
N PHE A 143 10.04 3.88 6.65
CA PHE A 143 10.04 5.07 7.48
C PHE A 143 10.82 4.77 8.76
N LEU A 144 11.36 5.81 9.38
CA LEU A 144 12.21 5.70 10.56
C LEU A 144 11.53 6.37 11.76
N TYR A 145 11.39 5.64 12.87
CA TYR A 145 10.96 6.24 14.12
C TYR A 145 12.12 6.91 14.85
N ALA A 146 11.86 8.11 15.35
CA ALA A 146 12.59 8.67 16.48
C ALA A 146 11.88 8.28 17.77
N GLN A 147 12.60 8.34 18.89
CA GLN A 147 12.06 8.03 20.21
C GLN A 147 12.23 9.20 21.17
N PHE A 148 11.21 9.42 22.00
CA PHE A 148 11.28 10.31 23.14
C PHE A 148 10.49 9.71 24.31
N LEU A 149 11.16 9.46 25.44
CA LEU A 149 10.55 8.86 26.64
C LEU A 149 9.74 7.57 26.36
N GLY A 150 10.22 6.73 25.44
CA GLY A 150 9.55 5.48 25.05
C GLY A 150 8.43 5.62 24.01
N PHE A 151 8.06 6.85 23.63
CA PHE A 151 7.12 7.10 22.54
C PHE A 151 7.85 7.16 21.20
N ARG A 152 7.32 6.46 20.20
CA ARG A 152 7.77 6.52 18.80
C ARG A 152 7.02 7.61 18.05
N TYR A 153 7.73 8.33 17.21
CA TYR A 153 7.14 9.30 16.27
C TYR A 153 7.98 9.36 14.98
N PRO A 154 7.41 9.79 13.84
CA PRO A 154 8.15 9.91 12.58
C PRO A 154 9.40 10.79 12.72
N ASN A 155 10.57 10.29 12.32
CA ASN A 155 11.83 11.02 12.41
C ASN A 155 11.97 12.06 11.28
N ALA A 156 11.30 13.19 11.42
CA ALA A 156 11.33 14.27 10.42
C ALA A 156 12.74 14.78 10.11
N THR A 157 13.64 14.83 11.10
CA THR A 157 15.02 15.32 10.92
C THR A 157 15.88 14.41 10.06
N TYR A 158 15.51 13.14 9.91
CA TYR A 158 16.24 12.16 9.11
C TYR A 158 15.52 11.84 7.78
N ALA A 159 14.36 12.45 7.51
CA ALA A 159 13.51 12.13 6.36
C ALA A 159 14.24 12.29 5.01
N ASN A 160 15.08 13.33 4.85
CA ASN A 160 15.83 13.53 3.62
C ASN A 160 16.83 12.40 3.33
N THR A 161 17.38 11.75 4.37
CA THR A 161 18.26 10.59 4.23
C THR A 161 17.44 9.30 4.06
N THR A 162 16.40 9.08 4.87
CA THR A 162 15.52 7.92 4.69
C THR A 162 14.98 7.84 3.27
N ASN A 163 14.42 8.93 2.75
CA ASN A 163 13.81 8.94 1.43
C ASN A 163 14.82 9.20 0.28
N ALA A 164 16.13 9.16 0.54
CA ALA A 164 17.15 9.41 -0.49
C ALA A 164 17.21 8.29 -1.54
N ALA A 165 17.58 8.65 -2.77
CA ALA A 165 17.74 7.70 -3.87
C ALA A 165 19.10 6.99 -3.92
N GLY A 166 19.98 7.27 -2.95
CA GLY A 166 21.30 6.68 -2.88
C GLY A 166 21.30 5.21 -2.47
N PHE A 167 22.51 4.65 -2.40
CA PHE A 167 22.76 3.23 -2.12
C PHE A 167 23.46 3.02 -0.78
N HIS A 168 23.27 3.94 0.17
CA HIS A 168 23.80 3.83 1.52
C HIS A 168 22.78 3.18 2.47
N VAL A 169 23.28 2.67 3.61
CA VAL A 169 22.43 2.05 4.64
C VAL A 169 21.38 3.05 5.11
N GLY A 170 20.11 2.63 5.04
CA GLY A 170 18.98 3.43 5.50
C GLY A 170 18.28 4.25 4.44
N GLU A 171 18.84 4.33 3.23
CA GLU A 171 18.25 5.07 2.12
C GLU A 171 17.26 4.20 1.33
N LEU A 172 16.23 4.83 0.79
CA LEU A 172 15.18 4.16 0.03
C LEU A 172 15.72 3.48 -1.22
N GLY A 173 16.68 4.08 -1.92
CA GLY A 173 17.29 3.52 -3.13
C GLY A 173 17.96 2.16 -2.87
N GLU A 174 18.77 2.06 -1.81
CA GLU A 174 19.36 0.80 -1.33
C GLU A 174 18.29 -0.24 -1.02
N HIS A 175 17.31 0.13 -0.19
CA HIS A 175 16.30 -0.81 0.29
C HIS A 175 15.44 -1.33 -0.86
N ALA A 176 15.06 -0.46 -1.80
CA ALA A 176 14.28 -0.81 -2.97
C ALA A 176 15.02 -1.78 -3.89
N VAL A 177 16.30 -1.54 -4.20
CA VAL A 177 17.10 -2.46 -5.05
C VAL A 177 17.33 -3.79 -4.35
N ARG A 178 17.63 -3.77 -3.05
CA ARG A 178 17.80 -4.98 -2.26
C ARG A 178 16.52 -5.82 -2.26
N CYS A 179 15.36 -5.22 -2.00
CA CYS A 179 14.08 -5.95 -2.01
C CYS A 179 13.70 -6.43 -3.40
N ARG A 180 13.97 -5.66 -4.46
CA ARG A 180 13.83 -6.15 -5.84
C ARG A 180 14.64 -7.42 -6.08
N SER A 181 15.88 -7.46 -5.61
CA SER A 181 16.75 -8.64 -5.73
C SER A 181 16.23 -9.81 -4.91
N VAL A 182 15.76 -9.61 -3.67
CA VAL A 182 15.23 -10.69 -2.83
C VAL A 182 13.93 -11.25 -3.41
N TYR A 183 13.03 -10.39 -3.88
CA TYR A 183 11.72 -10.80 -4.39
C TYR A 183 11.78 -11.38 -5.81
N GLN A 184 12.90 -11.17 -6.51
CA GLN A 184 13.06 -11.45 -7.94
C GLN A 184 11.99 -10.74 -8.81
N ARG A 185 11.50 -9.60 -8.31
CA ARG A 185 10.48 -8.73 -8.92
C ARG A 185 10.48 -7.38 -8.21
N ARG A 186 9.90 -6.37 -8.83
CA ARG A 186 9.78 -5.03 -8.23
C ARG A 186 8.83 -5.08 -7.02
N PRO A 187 9.14 -4.37 -5.91
CA PRO A 187 8.15 -4.08 -4.89
C PRO A 187 6.93 -3.37 -5.50
N ASN A 188 5.73 -3.62 -4.96
CA ASN A 188 4.51 -3.00 -5.48
C ASN A 188 4.26 -1.63 -4.86
N PHE A 189 4.56 -1.49 -3.56
CA PHE A 189 4.35 -0.26 -2.81
C PHE A 189 5.52 0.02 -1.86
N PHE A 190 5.87 1.29 -1.71
CA PHE A 190 6.70 1.79 -0.62
C PHE A 190 5.84 2.67 0.29
N LEU A 191 5.86 2.42 1.59
CA LEU A 191 5.21 3.27 2.59
C LEU A 191 6.25 4.15 3.26
N LEU A 192 6.11 5.46 3.12
CA LEU A 192 7.06 6.47 3.58
C LEU A 192 6.37 7.49 4.48
N ASP A 193 7.12 8.03 5.43
CA ASP A 193 6.79 9.30 6.08
C ASP A 193 7.48 10.44 5.33
N PHE A 194 6.83 11.62 5.27
CA PHE A 194 7.36 12.82 4.62
C PHE A 194 7.83 12.57 3.18
N PHE A 195 7.03 11.89 2.36
CA PHE A 195 7.42 11.45 1.00
C PHE A 195 7.92 12.58 0.07
N SER A 196 7.62 13.84 0.39
CA SER A 196 8.11 15.03 -0.33
C SER A 196 9.54 15.44 0.03
N GLU A 197 10.09 14.92 1.11
CA GLU A 197 11.49 15.09 1.53
C GLU A 197 12.34 13.97 0.92
N GLY A 198 13.57 14.28 0.50
CA GLY A 198 14.44 13.32 -0.20
C GLY A 198 14.13 13.19 -1.70
N GLN A 199 14.41 12.01 -2.27
CA GLN A 199 14.24 11.73 -3.70
C GLN A 199 13.37 10.48 -3.94
N ALA A 200 12.27 10.34 -3.20
CA ALA A 200 11.40 9.15 -3.30
C ALA A 200 10.89 8.87 -4.73
N PHE A 201 10.56 9.92 -5.49
CA PHE A 201 10.11 9.80 -6.88
C PHE A 201 11.23 9.43 -7.86
N GLU A 202 12.50 9.72 -7.56
CA GLU A 202 13.62 9.22 -8.38
C GLU A 202 13.79 7.70 -8.19
N VAL A 203 13.57 7.19 -6.98
CA VAL A 203 13.58 5.74 -6.72
C VAL A 203 12.40 5.06 -7.43
N GLU A 204 11.19 5.63 -7.33
CA GLU A 204 10.01 5.14 -8.04
C GLU A 204 10.28 5.07 -9.55
N HIS A 205 10.76 6.17 -10.13
CA HIS A 205 11.10 6.24 -11.54
C HIS A 205 12.15 5.19 -11.92
N GLY A 206 13.23 5.06 -11.15
CA GLY A 206 14.29 4.07 -11.40
C GLY A 206 13.83 2.62 -11.27
N MET A 207 12.83 2.35 -10.43
CA MET A 207 12.22 1.02 -10.33
C MET A 207 11.33 0.70 -11.54
N ASN A 208 10.73 1.71 -12.17
CA ASN A 208 9.80 1.55 -13.28
C ASN A 208 10.41 1.78 -14.67
N ALA A 209 11.56 2.43 -14.76
CA ALA A 209 12.35 2.57 -15.98
C ALA A 209 12.78 1.19 -16.53
N TYR A 210 12.94 1.12 -17.85
CA TYR A 210 13.21 -0.10 -18.61
C TYR A 210 14.60 -0.67 -18.35
#